data_AF-A0A7Y6PIX6-F1
#
_entry.id   AF-A0A7Y6PIX6-F1
#
_cell.length_a   1.000
_cell.length_b   1.000
_cell.length_c   1.000
_cell.angle_alpha   90.00
_cell.angle_beta   90.00
_cell.angle_gamma   90.00
#
_symmetry.space_group_name_H-M   'P 1'
#
loop_
_entity.id
_entity.type
_entity.pdbx_description
1 polymer ?
#
loop_
_entity_poly.entity_id
_entity_poly.type
_entity_poly.pdbx_seq_one_letter_code
_entity_poly.pdbx_strand_id
1 'polypeptide(L)'
;LDLNRGNFRVKGDTVDIYLAYSDNILRVTFWGDEIDGIEEVDPITGVTTAPFEAYKIYPANLFMTTKEATLRAIHEIEEDLTKQVAYFESIGKEYEA
;
A
#
# COMPACT_ATOMS: atom_id res chain seq x y z
N LEU A 1 -1.73 5.50 -18.50
CA LEU A 1 -1.42 5.02 -17.14
C LEU A 1 -2.41 3.91 -16.83
N ASP A 2 -1.98 2.67 -16.99
CA ASP A 2 -2.85 1.50 -16.76
C ASP A 2 -3.04 1.30 -15.25
N LEU A 3 -4.28 1.01 -14.86
CA LEU A 3 -4.63 0.80 -13.46
C LEU A 3 -4.41 -0.67 -13.11
N ASN A 4 -3.46 -0.92 -12.21
CA ASN A 4 -3.14 -2.26 -11.71
C ASN A 4 -3.71 -2.46 -10.30
N ARG A 5 -3.95 -3.72 -9.91
CA ARG A 5 -4.38 -4.10 -8.56
C ARG A 5 -3.45 -3.51 -7.48
N GLY A 6 -4.04 -3.09 -6.37
CA GLY A 6 -3.35 -2.41 -5.27
C GLY A 6 -3.02 -0.95 -5.51
N ASN A 7 -3.43 -0.37 -6.65
CA ASN A 7 -3.18 1.04 -6.99
C ASN A 7 -4.49 1.80 -7.19
N PHE A 8 -4.37 3.12 -7.26
CA PHE A 8 -5.46 4.02 -7.62
C PHE A 8 -5.03 4.99 -8.73
N ARG A 9 -6.00 5.53 -9.45
CA ARG A 9 -5.80 6.62 -10.41
C ARG A 9 -6.85 7.71 -10.20
N VAL A 10 -6.48 8.93 -10.55
CA VAL A 10 -7.39 10.08 -10.56
C VAL A 10 -7.68 10.47 -12.01
N LYS A 11 -8.95 10.70 -12.32
CA LYS A 11 -9.44 11.15 -13.63
C LYS A 11 -10.52 12.22 -13.43
N GLY A 12 -10.12 13.49 -13.56
CA GLY A 12 -11.01 14.61 -13.28
C GLY A 12 -11.54 14.51 -11.85
N ASP A 13 -12.85 14.41 -11.72
CA ASP A 13 -13.55 14.35 -10.43
C ASP A 13 -13.74 12.92 -9.90
N THR A 14 -13.13 11.92 -10.55
CA THR A 14 -13.25 10.51 -10.16
C THR A 14 -11.91 9.93 -9.68
N VAL A 15 -11.97 9.15 -8.61
CA VAL A 15 -10.86 8.33 -8.11
C VAL A 15 -11.23 6.86 -8.30
N ASP A 16 -10.50 6.19 -9.19
CA ASP A 16 -10.64 4.74 -9.42
C ASP A 16 -9.60 3.99 -8.59
N ILE A 17 -10.05 3.11 -7.69
CA ILE A 17 -9.22 2.32 -6.78
C ILE A 17 -9.36 0.85 -7.16
N TYR A 18 -8.27 0.22 -7.60
CA TYR A 18 -8.27 -1.21 -7.87
C TYR A 18 -7.77 -1.95 -6.62
N LEU A 19 -8.71 -2.44 -5.82
CA LEU A 19 -8.40 -3.11 -4.56
C LEU A 19 -7.57 -4.38 -4.81
N ALA A 20 -6.59 -4.65 -3.95
CA ALA A 20 -5.74 -5.84 -4.08
C ALA A 20 -6.50 -7.17 -3.88
N TYR A 21 -7.64 -7.11 -3.20
CA TYR A 21 -8.47 -8.24 -2.79
C TYR A 21 -9.84 -8.27 -3.50
N SER A 22 -10.07 -7.42 -4.50
CA SER A 22 -11.31 -7.41 -5.30
C SER A 22 -10.99 -7.50 -6.78
N ASP A 23 -11.90 -8.10 -7.55
CA ASP A 23 -11.86 -8.15 -9.01
C ASP A 23 -12.49 -6.91 -9.66
N ASN A 24 -13.22 -6.10 -8.88
CA ASN A 24 -13.83 -4.86 -9.31
C ASN A 24 -12.99 -3.64 -8.93
N ILE A 25 -13.13 -2.56 -9.70
CA ILE A 25 -12.61 -1.24 -9.36
C ILE A 25 -13.66 -0.54 -8.49
N LEU A 26 -13.24 0.06 -7.39
CA LEU A 26 -14.05 0.99 -6.64
C LEU A 26 -13.86 2.40 -7.23
N ARG A 27 -14.90 2.98 -7.81
CA ARG A 27 -14.91 4.36 -8.28
C ARG A 27 -15.58 5.24 -7.23
N VAL A 28 -14.89 6.30 -6.85
CA VAL A 28 -15.40 7.37 -5.99
C VAL A 28 -15.50 8.64 -6.83
N THR A 29 -16.69 9.18 -6.97
CA THR A 29 -16.97 10.43 -7.69
C THR A 29 -17.10 11.56 -6.67
N PHE A 30 -16.43 12.67 -6.96
CA PHE A 30 -16.41 13.86 -6.11
C PHE A 30 -17.18 15.01 -6.77
N TRP A 31 -17.76 15.86 -5.93
CA TRP A 31 -18.23 17.17 -6.30
C TRP A 31 -17.52 18.21 -5.42
N GLY A 32 -16.40 18.73 -5.91
CA GLY A 32 -15.51 19.56 -5.10
C GLY A 32 -14.84 18.74 -3.99
N ASP A 33 -15.18 19.03 -2.73
CA ASP A 33 -14.67 18.34 -1.54
C ASP A 33 -15.64 17.32 -0.93
N GLU A 34 -16.81 17.11 -1.56
CA GLU A 34 -17.80 16.11 -1.15
C GLU A 34 -17.77 14.87 -2.04
N ILE A 35 -18.06 13.71 -1.43
CA ILE A 35 -18.28 12.46 -2.18
C ILE A 35 -19.71 12.49 -2.73
N ASP A 36 -19.83 12.50 -4.05
CA ASP A 36 -21.10 12.46 -4.78
C ASP A 36 -21.59 11.02 -4.99
N GLY A 37 -20.68 10.07 -5.19
CA GLY A 37 -21.04 8.67 -5.41
C GLY A 37 -19.91 7.68 -5.18
N ILE A 38 -20.27 6.46 -4.79
CA ILE A 38 -19.37 5.33 -4.66
C ILE A 38 -19.96 4.15 -5.42
N GLU A 39 -19.20 3.56 -6.33
CA GLU A 39 -19.68 2.48 -7.19
C GLU A 39 -18.59 1.47 -7.51
N GLU A 40 -18.95 0.19 -7.64
CA GLU A 40 -18.06 -0.83 -8.19
C GLU A 40 -18.20 -0.89 -9.71
N VAL A 41 -17.08 -0.96 -10.41
CA VAL A 41 -16.98 -0.93 -11.86
C VAL A 41 -16.14 -2.11 -12.33
N ASP A 42 -16.62 -2.82 -13.35
CA ASP A 42 -15.85 -3.89 -13.97
C ASP A 42 -14.62 -3.30 -14.70
N PRO A 43 -13.39 -3.79 -14.43
CA PRO A 43 -12.16 -3.20 -14.94
C PRO A 43 -11.97 -3.31 -16.46
N ILE A 44 -12.67 -4.23 -17.13
CA ILE A 44 -12.50 -4.53 -18.56
C ILE A 44 -13.54 -3.76 -19.37
N THR A 45 -14.81 -3.90 -18.99
CA THR A 45 -15.96 -3.34 -19.70
C THR A 45 -16.26 -1.90 -19.27
N GLY A 46 -15.84 -1.49 -18.07
CA GLY A 46 -16.14 -0.19 -17.49
C GLY A 46 -17.60 -0.03 -17.03
N VAL A 47 -18.37 -1.11 -16.97
CA VAL A 47 -19.77 -1.10 -16.56
C VAL A 47 -19.87 -1.06 -15.04
N THR A 48 -20.72 -0.16 -14.54
CA THR A 48 -21.07 -0.08 -13.12
C THR A 48 -21.86 -1.32 -12.70
N THR A 49 -21.35 -2.02 -11.69
CA THR A 49 -21.92 -3.25 -11.17
C THR A 49 -22.86 -2.98 -10.00
N ALA A 50 -22.47 -2.09 -9.07
CA ALA A 50 -23.29 -1.76 -7.89
C ALA A 50 -22.93 -0.39 -7.29
N PRO A 51 -23.91 0.42 -6.86
CA PRO A 51 -23.69 1.63 -6.07
C PRO A 51 -23.66 1.33 -4.55
N PHE A 52 -22.98 2.18 -3.78
CA PHE A 52 -22.82 2.06 -2.32
C PHE A 52 -22.93 3.43 -1.62
N GLU A 53 -23.52 3.46 -0.43
CA GLU A 53 -23.52 4.65 0.44
C GLU A 53 -22.25 4.78 1.27
N ALA A 54 -21.61 3.65 1.59
CA ALA A 54 -20.37 3.58 2.33
C ALA A 54 -19.57 2.36 1.90
N TYR A 55 -18.24 2.49 1.86
CA TYR A 55 -17.35 1.41 1.47
C TYR A 55 -16.12 1.36 2.38
N LYS A 56 -15.72 0.17 2.82
CA LYS A 56 -14.54 -0.01 3.68
C LYS A 56 -13.36 -0.48 2.85
N ILE A 57 -12.30 0.33 2.84
CA ILE A 57 -11.04 -0.01 2.18
C ILE A 57 -10.07 -0.52 3.24
N TYR A 58 -9.59 -1.74 3.05
CA TYR A 58 -8.56 -2.34 3.88
C TYR A 58 -7.18 -2.17 3.23
N PRO A 59 -6.09 -2.19 4.01
CA PRO A 59 -4.75 -2.15 3.48
C PRO A 59 -4.51 -3.24 2.42
N ALA A 60 -3.79 -2.88 1.35
CA ALA A 60 -3.42 -3.83 0.31
C ALA A 60 -2.41 -4.88 0.77
N ASN A 61 -1.74 -4.66 1.91
CA ASN A 61 -0.75 -5.57 2.50
C ASN A 61 -1.01 -5.75 4.00
N LEU A 62 -0.97 -7.01 4.45
CA LEU A 62 -1.12 -7.42 5.85
C LEU A 62 0.07 -6.99 6.74
N PHE A 63 1.25 -6.80 6.15
CA PHE A 63 2.49 -6.44 6.87
C PHE A 63 2.79 -4.95 6.76
N MET A 64 1.78 -4.11 6.96
CA MET A 64 1.97 -2.67 7.00
C MET A 64 2.41 -2.25 8.41
N THR A 65 3.49 -1.47 8.47
CA THR A 65 3.98 -0.84 9.71
C THR A 65 4.03 0.68 9.53
N THR A 66 4.11 1.43 10.61
CA THR A 66 4.21 2.89 10.51
C THR A 66 5.61 3.31 10.05
N LYS A 67 5.71 4.47 9.41
CA LYS A 67 7.00 5.00 8.94
C LYS A 67 7.99 5.13 10.09
N GLU A 68 7.53 5.55 11.26
CA GLU A 68 8.34 5.70 12.46
C GLU A 68 8.87 4.35 12.96
N ALA A 69 8.04 3.30 12.91
CA ALA A 69 8.47 1.95 13.28
C ALA A 69 9.52 1.41 12.29
N THR A 70 9.33 1.64 10.98
CA THR A 70 10.34 1.28 9.97
C THR A 70 11.67 2.00 10.23
N LEU A 71 11.64 3.31 10.49
CA LEU A 71 12.86 4.09 10.72
C LEU A 71 13.60 3.64 11.98
N ARG A 72 12.89 3.32 13.05
CA ARG A 72 13.50 2.73 14.26
C ARG A 72 14.13 1.38 13.97
N ALA A 73 13.40 0.50 13.28
CA ALA A 73 13.90 -0.83 12.95
C ALA A 73 15.16 -0.76 12.07
N ILE A 74 15.24 0.17 11.12
CA ILE A 74 16.45 0.38 10.32
C ILE A 74 17.64 0.72 11.22
N HIS A 75 17.46 1.64 12.17
CA HIS A 75 18.54 2.04 13.08
C HIS A 75 18.99 0.89 13.98
N GLU A 76 18.05 0.13 14.54
CA GLU A 76 18.35 -1.06 15.35
C GLU A 76 19.11 -2.13 14.54
N ILE A 77 18.72 -2.35 13.28
CA ILE A 77 19.42 -3.27 12.37
C ILE A 77 20.86 -2.81 12.10
N GLU A 78 21.08 -1.51 11.89
CA GLU A 78 22.42 -0.95 11.67
C GLU A 78 23.31 -1.09 12.91
N GLU A 79 22.76 -0.84 14.10
CA GLU A 79 23.48 -1.02 15.36
C GLU A 79 23.86 -2.49 15.59
N ASP A 80 22.91 -3.40 15.38
CA ASP A 80 23.13 -4.82 15.58
C ASP A 80 24.12 -5.40 14.56
N LEU A 81 24.06 -4.94 13.30
CA LEU A 81 25.08 -5.25 12.31
C LEU A 81 26.47 -4.81 12.78
N THR A 82 26.59 -3.56 13.28
CA THR A 82 27.87 -3.03 13.78
C THR A 82 28.42 -3.85 14.94
N LYS A 83 27.56 -4.24 15.90
CA LYS A 83 27.94 -5.09 17.03
C LYS A 83 28.36 -6.49 16.55
N GLN A 84 27.65 -7.04 15.58
CA GLN A 84 27.89 -8.38 15.07
C GLN A 84 29.22 -8.48 14.30
N VAL A 85 29.54 -7.47 13.48
CA VAL A 85 30.84 -7.34 12.79
C VAL A 85 31.97 -7.29 13.82
N ALA A 86 31.88 -6.39 14.80
CA ALA A 86 32.91 -6.25 15.83
C ALA A 86 33.10 -7.53 16.66
N TYR A 87 32.03 -8.28 16.91
CA TYR A 87 32.10 -9.58 17.57
C TYR A 87 32.89 -10.58 16.72
N PHE A 88 32.57 -10.71 15.43
CA PHE A 88 33.28 -11.65 14.54
C PHE A 88 34.76 -11.30 14.39
N GLU A 89 35.11 -10.02 14.28
CA GLU A 89 36.50 -9.55 14.30
C GLU A 89 37.19 -9.94 15.62
N SER A 90 36.52 -9.76 16.77
CA SER A 90 37.10 -10.07 18.10
C SER A 90 37.43 -11.54 18.32
N ILE A 91 36.74 -12.45 17.64
CA ILE A 91 36.96 -13.89 17.71
C ILE A 91 37.80 -14.44 16.54
N GLY A 92 38.38 -13.56 15.73
CA GLY A 92 39.26 -13.92 14.60
C GLY A 92 38.51 -14.53 13.40
N LYS A 93 37.22 -14.20 13.26
CA LYS A 93 36.31 -14.69 12.21
C LYS A 93 35.97 -13.59 11.21
N GLU A 94 37.01 -12.95 10.68
CA GLU A 94 36.90 -11.78 9.79
C GLU A 94 36.15 -12.08 8.48
N TYR A 95 36.10 -13.34 8.05
CA TYR A 95 35.37 -13.77 6.85
C TYR A 95 33.88 -14.03 7.10
N GLU A 96 33.46 -14.10 8.36
CA GLU A 96 32.06 -14.23 8.76
C GLU A 96 31.45 -12.91 9.24
N ALA A 97 32.29 -11.86 9.32
CA ALA A 97 31.91 -10.48 9.63
C ALA A 97 31.12 -9.82 8.49
#